data_AF-A0A8J8SY27-F1
#
_entry.id   AF-A0A8J8SY27-F1
#
_cell.length_a   1.000
_cell.length_b   1.000
_cell.length_c   1.000
_cell.angle_alpha   90.00
_cell.angle_beta   90.00
_cell.angle_gamma   90.00
#
_symmetry.space_group_name_H-M   'P 1'
#
loop_
_entity.id
_entity.type
_entity.pdbx_description
1 polymer ?
#
loop_
_entity_poly.entity_id
_entity_poly.type
_entity_poly.pdbx_seq_one_letter_code
_entity_poly.pdbx_strand_id
1 'polypeptide(L)'
;MLLAGLKRVRLDEEYRRPDKLYREARVTILEDTQAVEVNPGCAAELASRFLELLKKHDSKDPMGAALKRAVQERTDNGVLADLVGQALTLPPFLKQALLDESRVPSRIEALLSILRPLTPELVTEAEPHDGYPPTFSMN
;
A
#
# COMPACT_ATOMS: atom_id res chain seq x y z
N MET A 1 -19.92 -6.53 14.11
CA MET A 1 -19.19 -7.70 13.58
C MET A 1 -17.84 -7.21 13.08
N LEU A 2 -16.74 -7.81 13.56
CA LEU A 2 -15.38 -7.48 13.13
C LEU A 2 -14.94 -8.56 12.13
N LEU A 3 -14.61 -8.16 10.91
CA LEU A 3 -14.15 -9.05 9.84
C LEU A 3 -12.68 -8.78 9.53
N ALA A 4 -11.92 -9.84 9.28
CA ALA A 4 -10.55 -9.78 8.80
C ALA A 4 -10.45 -10.52 7.46
N GLY A 5 -9.88 -9.86 6.44
CA GLY A 5 -9.53 -10.52 5.19
C GLY A 5 -8.37 -11.49 5.42
N LEU A 6 -8.49 -12.72 4.93
CA LEU A 6 -7.46 -13.77 5.09
C LEU A 6 -6.73 -14.08 3.79
N LYS A 7 -7.48 -14.20 2.70
CA LYS A 7 -6.99 -14.56 1.37
C LYS A 7 -7.77 -13.82 0.31
N ARG A 8 -7.11 -13.55 -0.81
CA ARG A 8 -7.76 -13.10 -2.04
C ARG A 8 -8.39 -14.28 -2.73
N VAL A 9 -9.55 -14.04 -3.33
CA VAL A 9 -10.24 -15.06 -4.13
C VAL A 9 -10.74 -14.42 -5.41
N ARG A 10 -10.67 -15.18 -6.50
CA ARG A 10 -11.39 -14.87 -7.73
C ARG A 10 -12.74 -15.57 -7.67
N LEU A 11 -13.82 -14.83 -7.89
CA LEU A 11 -15.16 -15.39 -8.02
C LEU A 11 -15.28 -16.02 -9.41
N ASP A 12 -15.47 -17.33 -9.49
CA ASP A 12 -15.56 -18.05 -10.77
C ASP A 12 -17.02 -18.20 -11.21
N GLU A 13 -17.94 -18.50 -10.29
CA GLU A 13 -19.36 -18.74 -10.59
C GLU A 13 -20.24 -18.42 -9.37
N GLU A 14 -21.29 -17.59 -9.54
CA GLU A 14 -22.28 -17.27 -8.49
C GLU A 14 -23.50 -18.20 -8.60
N TYR A 15 -23.91 -18.80 -7.47
CA TYR A 15 -25.11 -19.60 -7.34
C TYR A 15 -26.19 -18.81 -6.57
N ARG A 16 -27.40 -18.77 -7.14
CA ARG A 16 -28.60 -18.29 -6.45
C ARG A 16 -29.50 -19.46 -6.11
N ARG A 17 -29.78 -19.65 -4.81
CA ARG A 17 -30.71 -20.67 -4.35
C ARG A 17 -31.99 -20.02 -3.83
N PRO A 18 -33.19 -20.45 -4.28
CA PRO A 18 -34.46 -19.85 -3.86
C PRO A 18 -34.73 -19.92 -2.35
N ASP A 19 -34.12 -20.89 -1.66
CA ASP A 19 -34.26 -21.14 -0.23
C ASP A 19 -33.27 -20.35 0.65
N LYS A 20 -32.35 -19.59 0.04
CA LYS A 20 -31.32 -18.83 0.76
C LYS A 20 -31.43 -17.33 0.48
N LEU A 21 -31.31 -16.53 1.55
CA LEU A 21 -31.29 -15.07 1.47
C LEU A 21 -29.90 -14.50 1.12
N TYR A 22 -28.90 -15.36 0.93
CA TYR A 22 -27.54 -14.99 0.56
C TYR A 22 -27.12 -15.72 -0.71
N ARG A 23 -26.17 -15.12 -1.42
CA ARG A 23 -25.55 -15.69 -2.62
C ARG A 23 -24.39 -16.57 -2.20
N GLU A 24 -24.19 -17.66 -2.95
CA GLU A 24 -23.01 -18.50 -2.82
C GLU A 24 -22.17 -18.36 -4.08
N ALA A 25 -20.87 -18.63 -4.01
CA ALA A 25 -20.01 -18.64 -5.20
C ALA A 25 -18.97 -19.74 -5.12
N ARG A 26 -18.62 -20.32 -6.27
CA ARG A 26 -17.36 -21.06 -6.44
C ARG A 26 -16.26 -20.04 -6.62
N VAL A 27 -15.15 -20.26 -5.90
CA VAL A 27 -14.03 -19.33 -5.89
C VAL A 27 -12.71 -20.08 -6.04
N THR A 28 -11.74 -19.41 -6.64
CA THR A 28 -10.35 -19.83 -6.70
C THR A 28 -9.53 -18.97 -5.75
N ILE A 29 -8.77 -19.59 -4.84
CA ILE A 29 -7.85 -18.86 -3.95
C ILE A 29 -6.69 -18.31 -4.78
N LEU A 30 -6.42 -17.02 -4.63
CA LEU A 30 -5.26 -16.35 -5.23
C LEU A 30 -4.16 -16.28 -4.17
N GLU A 31 -3.10 -17.06 -4.37
CA GLU A 31 -1.93 -16.98 -3.49
C GLU A 31 -1.11 -15.73 -3.81
N ASP A 32 -0.67 -15.06 -2.75
CA ASP A 32 0.22 -13.93 -2.88
C ASP A 32 1.57 -14.40 -3.43
N THR A 33 2.02 -13.75 -4.49
CA THR A 33 3.30 -14.08 -5.12
C THR A 33 4.32 -13.00 -4.79
N GLN A 34 5.42 -13.43 -4.19
CA GLN A 34 6.62 -12.62 -4.09
C GLN A 34 7.33 -12.75 -5.43
N ALA A 35 7.38 -11.68 -6.23
CA ALA A 35 8.26 -11.70 -7.39
C ALA A 35 9.72 -11.71 -6.90
N VAL A 36 10.62 -12.34 -7.66
CA VAL A 36 12.05 -12.44 -7.32
C VAL A 36 12.74 -11.06 -7.37
N GLU A 37 12.13 -10.07 -8.04
CA GLU A 37 12.72 -8.77 -8.36
C GLU A 37 12.10 -7.59 -7.57
N VAL A 38 11.78 -7.78 -6.29
CA VAL A 38 11.41 -6.61 -5.47
C VAL A 38 12.68 -5.82 -5.18
N ASN A 39 12.71 -4.53 -5.53
CA ASN A 39 13.70 -3.65 -4.94
C ASN A 39 13.50 -3.70 -3.41
N PRO A 40 14.49 -4.15 -2.62
CA PRO A 40 14.33 -4.37 -1.19
C PRO A 40 13.88 -3.11 -0.42
N GLY A 41 14.02 -1.92 -0.99
CA GLY A 41 13.57 -0.67 -0.40
C GLY A 41 12.07 -0.33 -0.56
N CYS A 42 11.33 -0.94 -1.50
CA CYS A 42 9.97 -0.48 -1.84
C CYS A 42 8.98 -0.59 -0.68
N ALA A 43 9.04 -1.67 0.12
CA ALA A 43 8.16 -1.82 1.28
C ALA A 43 8.46 -0.78 2.38
N ALA A 44 9.74 -0.50 2.61
CA ALA A 44 10.18 0.52 3.55
C ALA A 44 9.80 1.94 3.06
N GLU A 45 9.93 2.20 1.75
CA GLU A 45 9.47 3.44 1.12
C GLU A 45 7.95 3.61 1.32
N LEU A 46 7.17 2.55 1.07
CA LEU A 46 5.71 2.56 1.22
C LEU A 46 5.31 2.91 2.66
N ALA A 47 5.90 2.21 3.64
CA ALA A 47 5.66 2.49 5.05
C ALA A 47 6.02 3.93 5.42
N SER A 48 7.19 4.41 4.98
CA SER A 48 7.69 5.76 5.29
C SER A 48 6.79 6.85 4.74
N ARG A 49 6.41 6.74 3.45
CA ARG A 49 5.51 7.69 2.79
C ARG A 49 4.12 7.69 3.42
N PHE A 50 3.60 6.52 3.74
CA PHE A 50 2.30 6.42 4.38
C PHE A 50 2.30 7.03 5.79
N LEU A 51 3.34 6.75 6.60
CA LEU A 51 3.50 7.35 7.92
C LEU A 51 3.61 8.87 7.85
N GLU A 52 4.29 9.41 6.83
CA GLU A 52 4.39 10.84 6.60
C GLU A 52 3.05 11.47 6.22
N LEU A 53 2.29 10.81 5.35
CA LEU A 53 0.91 11.23 5.05
C LEU A 53 0.05 11.27 6.32
N LEU A 54 0.18 10.28 7.21
CA LEU A 54 -0.51 10.25 8.51
C LEU A 54 -0.02 11.32 9.49
N LYS A 55 1.21 11.85 9.35
CA LYS A 55 1.65 13.00 10.16
C LYS A 55 0.99 14.28 9.69
N LYS A 56 0.85 14.46 8.36
CA LYS A 56 0.21 15.64 7.76
C LYS A 56 -1.29 15.74 8.08
N HIS A 57 -1.96 14.60 8.30
CA HIS A 57 -3.41 14.54 8.56
C HIS A 57 -3.85 14.64 10.04
N ASP A 58 -3.06 15.32 10.88
CA ASP A 58 -3.26 15.54 12.31
C ASP A 58 -2.98 14.31 13.21
N SER A 59 -2.17 14.56 14.24
CA SER A 59 -1.57 13.55 15.12
C SER A 59 -2.40 13.20 16.35
N LYS A 60 -3.56 13.87 16.53
CA LYS A 60 -4.41 13.72 17.72
C LYS A 60 -5.53 12.70 17.59
N ASP A 61 -5.72 12.12 16.40
CA ASP A 61 -6.68 11.03 16.20
C ASP A 61 -6.12 9.72 16.80
N PRO A 62 -6.79 9.12 17.81
CA PRO A 62 -6.40 7.81 18.35
C PRO A 62 -6.32 6.72 17.28
N MET A 63 -7.14 6.82 16.22
CA MET A 63 -7.12 5.90 15.09
C MET A 63 -5.83 6.03 14.28
N GLY A 64 -5.30 7.25 14.14
CA GLY A 64 -4.00 7.51 13.51
C GLY A 64 -2.83 6.88 14.27
N ALA A 65 -2.86 6.89 15.60
CA ALA A 65 -1.82 6.25 16.42
C ALA A 65 -1.83 4.72 16.29
N ALA A 66 -3.02 4.10 16.33
CA ALA A 66 -3.18 2.67 16.13
C ALA A 66 -2.71 2.23 14.73
N LEU A 67 -3.03 3.01 13.71
CA LEU A 67 -2.63 2.74 12.33
C LEU A 67 -1.12 2.90 12.10
N LYS A 68 -0.50 3.93 12.70
CA LYS A 68 0.97 4.11 12.68
C LYS A 68 1.68 2.90 13.26
N ARG A 69 1.23 2.45 14.45
CA ARG A 69 1.76 1.25 15.09
C ARG A 69 1.57 0.01 14.22
N ALA A 70 0.37 -0.16 13.67
CA ALA A 70 0.07 -1.28 12.78
C ALA A 70 0.96 -1.31 11.53
N VAL A 71 1.38 -0.16 11.01
CA VAL A 71 2.31 -0.11 9.86
C VAL A 71 3.75 -0.41 10.29
N GLN A 72 4.20 0.14 11.42
CA GLN A 72 5.57 -0.03 11.92
C GLN A 72 5.88 -1.46 12.36
N GLU A 73 4.90 -2.18 12.91
CA GLU A 73 5.06 -3.54 13.43
C GLU A 73 4.88 -4.63 12.34
N ARG A 74 4.59 -4.27 11.08
CA ARG A 74 4.31 -5.26 10.02
C ARG A 74 5.59 -5.71 9.33
N THR A 75 5.74 -7.04 9.27
CA THR A 75 6.83 -7.72 8.57
C THR A 75 6.39 -8.33 7.23
N ASP A 76 5.09 -8.56 7.05
CA ASP A 76 4.53 -9.08 5.81
C ASP A 76 4.19 -7.94 4.84
N ASN A 77 4.90 -7.92 3.71
CA ASN A 77 4.76 -6.91 2.66
C ASN A 77 3.37 -6.89 2.00
N GLY A 78 2.73 -8.06 1.87
CA GLY A 78 1.39 -8.18 1.31
C GLY A 78 0.35 -7.55 2.23
N VAL A 79 0.44 -7.84 3.51
CA VAL A 79 -0.44 -7.26 4.55
C VAL A 79 -0.18 -5.76 4.71
N LEU A 80 1.07 -5.30 4.62
CA LEU A 80 1.39 -3.87 4.62
C LEU A 80 0.70 -3.15 3.46
N ALA A 81 0.80 -3.68 2.24
CA ALA A 81 0.14 -3.12 1.07
C ALA A 81 -1.38 -3.05 1.25
N ASP A 82 -1.99 -4.09 1.81
CA ASP A 82 -3.43 -4.11 2.09
C ASP A 82 -3.86 -3.10 3.14
N LEU A 83 -3.10 -2.99 4.22
CA LEU A 83 -3.38 -2.03 5.28
C LEU A 83 -3.34 -0.61 4.72
N VAL A 84 -2.32 -0.29 3.93
CA VAL A 84 -2.18 1.03 3.29
C VAL A 84 -3.31 1.26 2.28
N GLY A 85 -3.55 0.32 1.37
CA GLY A 85 -4.61 0.45 0.36
C GLY A 85 -6.01 0.58 0.96
N GLN A 86 -6.28 -0.09 2.07
CA GLN A 86 -7.55 0.01 2.79
C GLN A 86 -7.69 1.35 3.50
N ALA A 87 -6.63 1.82 4.15
CA ALA A 87 -6.62 3.09 4.89
C ALA A 87 -6.72 4.31 3.97
N LEU A 88 -6.20 4.22 2.74
CA LEU A 88 -6.35 5.27 1.75
C LEU A 88 -7.80 5.33 1.23
N THR A 89 -8.31 6.56 1.10
CA THR A 89 -9.62 6.84 0.46
C THR A 89 -9.48 6.79 -1.07
N LEU A 90 -9.18 5.59 -1.59
CA LEU A 90 -9.05 5.36 -3.02
C LEU A 90 -10.42 5.16 -3.68
N PRO A 91 -10.61 5.64 -4.93
CA PRO A 91 -11.75 5.27 -5.76
C PRO A 91 -11.96 3.74 -5.82
N PRO A 92 -13.22 3.25 -5.88
CA PRO A 92 -13.51 1.82 -5.88
C PRO A 92 -12.77 1.02 -6.96
N PHE A 93 -12.61 1.59 -8.16
CA PHE A 93 -11.90 0.90 -9.25
C PHE A 93 -10.41 0.69 -8.95
N LEU A 94 -9.75 1.59 -8.22
CA LEU A 94 -8.36 1.41 -7.79
C LEU A 94 -8.26 0.35 -6.69
N LYS A 95 -9.21 0.34 -5.74
CA LYS A 95 -9.27 -0.71 -4.72
C LYS A 95 -9.49 -2.09 -5.35
N GLN A 96 -10.36 -2.18 -6.36
CA GLN A 96 -10.58 -3.42 -7.10
C GLN A 96 -9.30 -3.86 -7.84
N ALA A 97 -8.62 -2.95 -8.53
CA ALA A 97 -7.36 -3.26 -9.21
C ALA A 97 -6.28 -3.77 -8.24
N LEU A 98 -6.17 -3.18 -7.05
CA LEU A 98 -5.27 -3.65 -5.99
C LEU A 98 -5.68 -5.02 -5.43
N LEU A 99 -6.98 -5.30 -5.34
CA LEU A 99 -7.50 -6.58 -4.87
C LEU A 99 -7.25 -7.71 -5.88
N ASP A 100 -7.33 -7.40 -7.18
CA ASP A 100 -7.13 -8.36 -8.27
C ASP A 100 -5.64 -8.68 -8.53
N GLU A 101 -4.73 -7.82 -8.09
CA GLU A 101 -3.28 -8.02 -8.24
C GLU A 101 -2.72 -8.94 -7.14
N SER A 102 -2.35 -10.17 -7.49
CA SER A 102 -1.77 -11.14 -6.56
C SER A 102 -0.26 -10.94 -6.31
N ARG A 103 0.43 -10.17 -7.17
CA ARG A 103 1.86 -9.89 -7.00
C ARG A 103 2.02 -8.77 -6.00
N VAL A 104 2.54 -9.13 -4.82
CA VAL A 104 2.84 -8.18 -3.74
C VAL A 104 3.66 -6.98 -4.24
N PRO A 105 4.71 -7.15 -5.07
CA PRO A 105 5.55 -6.03 -5.51
C PRO A 105 4.79 -5.06 -6.41
N SER A 106 3.96 -5.58 -7.30
CA SER A 106 3.13 -4.76 -8.20
C SER A 106 2.10 -3.95 -7.41
N ARG A 107 1.50 -4.52 -6.35
CA ARG A 107 0.62 -3.76 -5.44
C ARG A 107 1.36 -2.64 -4.72
N ILE A 108 2.54 -2.94 -4.18
CA ILE A 108 3.38 -1.94 -3.50
C ILE A 108 3.71 -0.80 -4.45
N GLU A 109 4.15 -1.10 -5.66
CA GLU A 109 4.50 -0.08 -6.65
C GLU A 109 3.27 0.75 -7.08
N ALA A 110 2.11 0.12 -7.25
CA ALA A 110 0.87 0.83 -7.52
C ALA A 110 0.52 1.82 -6.39
N LEU A 111 0.66 1.41 -5.13
CA LEU A 111 0.45 2.30 -3.98
C LEU A 111 1.50 3.41 -3.90
N LEU A 112 2.77 3.10 -4.18
CA LEU A 112 3.84 4.09 -4.25
C LEU A 112 3.60 5.12 -5.35
N SER A 113 3.08 4.72 -6.51
CA SER A 113 2.72 5.64 -7.59
C SER A 113 1.66 6.67 -7.17
N ILE A 114 0.79 6.30 -6.22
CA ILE A 114 -0.23 7.18 -5.63
C ILE A 114 0.39 8.07 -4.55
N LEU A 115 1.26 7.51 -3.70
CA LEU A 115 1.80 8.23 -2.53
C LEU A 115 2.98 9.15 -2.86
N ARG A 116 3.79 8.85 -3.88
CA ARG A 116 4.95 9.65 -4.28
C ARG A 116 4.57 11.11 -4.59
N PRO A 117 3.54 11.41 -5.41
CA PRO A 117 3.11 12.79 -5.65
C PRO A 117 2.57 13.51 -4.40
N LEU A 118 2.05 12.77 -3.42
CA LEU A 118 1.47 13.32 -2.19
C LEU A 118 2.53 13.60 -1.12
N THR A 119 3.73 13.02 -1.26
CA THR A 119 4.84 13.12 -0.29
C THR A 119 6.16 13.47 -0.99
N PRO A 120 6.24 14.59 -1.73
CA PRO A 120 7.41 14.92 -2.55
C PRO A 120 8.69 15.14 -1.72
N GLU A 121 8.55 15.55 -0.45
CA GLU A 121 9.67 15.83 0.46
C GLU A 121 10.45 14.57 0.89
N LEU A 122 9.91 13.37 0.67
CA LEU A 122 10.57 12.10 1.01
C LEU A 122 11.46 11.55 -0.11
N VAL A 123 11.77 12.34 -1.13
CA VAL A 123 12.85 11.99 -2.06
C VAL A 123 14.15 12.02 -1.25
N THR A 124 14.65 10.85 -0.85
CA THR A 124 16.02 10.71 -0.37
C THR A 124 16.93 11.20 -1.48
N GLU A 125 17.66 12.28 -1.20
CA GLU A 125 18.75 12.80 -2.03
C GLU A 125 19.69 11.65 -2.40
N ALA A 126 19.59 11.23 -3.65
CA ALA A 126 20.56 10.38 -4.32
C ALA A 126 20.77 10.89 -5.74
N GLU A 127 20.93 12.21 -5.88
CA GLU A 127 21.76 12.75 -6.95
C GLU A 127 22.85 13.62 -6.31
N PRO A 128 24.14 13.28 -6.47
CA PRO A 128 25.19 14.23 -6.20
C PRO A 128 25.12 15.28 -7.31
N HIS A 129 24.35 16.34 -7.08
CA HIS A 129 24.53 17.55 -7.88
C HIS A 129 25.81 18.22 -7.41
N ASP A 130 26.92 17.80 -8.03
CA ASP A 130 28.13 18.60 -8.17
C ASP A 130 27.73 20.03 -8.53
N GLY A 131 28.06 21.01 -7.69
CA GLY A 131 28.04 22.41 -8.09
C GLY A 131 27.33 23.42 -7.18
N TYR A 132 27.15 23.17 -5.88
CA TYR A 132 26.78 24.27 -4.96
C TYR A 132 27.38 24.10 -3.55
N PRO A 133 27.91 25.16 -2.92
CA PRO A 133 27.99 26.55 -3.39
C PRO A 133 29.07 26.74 -4.47
N PRO A 134 28.96 27.79 -5.32
CA PRO A 134 30.02 28.10 -6.27
C PRO A 134 31.32 28.40 -5.53
N THR A 135 32.45 27.94 -6.07
CA THR A 135 33.76 28.39 -5.62
C THR A 135 33.86 29.89 -5.85
N PHE A 136 33.81 30.66 -4.77
CA PHE A 136 34.15 32.08 -4.81
C PHE A 136 35.57 32.21 -5.37
N SER A 137 35.70 32.78 -6.56
CA SER A 137 36.98 33.17 -7.12
C SER A 137 37.55 34.30 -6.26
N MET A 138 38.68 34.07 -5.59
CA MET A 138 39.50 35.15 -5.05
C MET A 138 40.20 35.83 -6.23
N ASN A 139 39.77 37.05 -6.56
CA ASN A 139 40.59 38.09 -7.17
C ASN A 139 39.99 39.46 -6.82
#